data_AF-A0A1Z3HL27-F1
#
_entry.id   AF-A0A1Z3HL27-F1
#
_cell.length_a   1.000
_cell.length_b   1.000
_cell.length_c   1.000
_cell.angle_alpha   90.00
_cell.angle_beta   90.00
_cell.angle_gamma   90.00
#
_symmetry.space_group_name_H-M   'P 1'
#
loop_
_entity.id
_entity.type
_entity.pdbx_description
1 polymer ?
#
loop_
_entity_poly.entity_id
_entity_poly.type
_entity_poly.pdbx_seq_one_letter_code
_entity_poly.pdbx_strand_id
1 'polypeptide(L)'
;MAPVRAHSPSMRAWEDPGTGLVSEPQGQRLGVKAYTRWSPDLEKCCMLLSANESYERTADDVEVLTGVRVSGSTQQRLVHRQAFEPAPVDCGIKEMSIDGGNVHLRPQRDSRASGATTRQ
;
A
#
# COMPACT_ATOMS: atom_id res chain seq x y z
N MET A 1 -24.35 -10.54 49.12
CA MET A 1 -23.36 -10.36 48.04
C MET A 1 -23.44 -11.58 47.12
N ALA A 2 -23.92 -11.41 45.89
CA ALA A 2 -23.93 -12.46 44.88
C ALA A 2 -22.57 -12.51 44.16
N PRO A 3 -22.07 -13.69 43.74
CA PRO A 3 -20.81 -13.75 43.02
C PRO A 3 -20.97 -13.17 41.60
N VAL A 4 -20.00 -12.35 41.22
CA VAL A 4 -19.88 -11.77 39.87
C VAL A 4 -19.66 -12.91 38.88
N ARG A 5 -20.62 -13.14 37.98
CA ARG A 5 -20.43 -14.04 36.83
C ARG A 5 -19.37 -13.43 35.91
N ALA A 6 -18.17 -13.99 35.91
CA ALA A 6 -17.21 -13.78 34.85
C ALA A 6 -17.86 -14.22 33.52
N HIS A 7 -18.17 -13.26 32.65
CA HIS A 7 -18.48 -13.55 31.26
C HIS A 7 -17.18 -13.97 30.59
N SER A 8 -16.92 -15.27 30.52
CA SER A 8 -15.88 -15.83 29.67
C SER A 8 -16.34 -15.70 28.21
N PRO A 9 -15.68 -14.91 27.34
CA PRO A 9 -15.95 -14.98 25.91
C PRO A 9 -15.48 -16.36 25.43
N SER A 10 -16.36 -17.07 24.71
CA SER A 10 -16.10 -18.43 24.26
C SER A 10 -14.79 -18.55 23.47
N MET A 11 -13.84 -19.29 24.03
CA MET A 11 -12.61 -19.78 23.41
C MET A 11 -12.89 -20.78 22.27
N ARG A 12 -13.60 -20.39 21.21
CA ARG A 12 -13.92 -21.29 20.08
C ARG A 12 -13.50 -20.78 18.71
N ALA A 13 -12.65 -19.75 18.64
CA ALA A 13 -12.34 -19.06 17.38
C ALA A 13 -10.86 -19.16 16.94
N TRP A 14 -10.03 -20.01 17.55
CA TRP A 14 -8.59 -20.04 17.26
C TRP A 14 -8.05 -21.40 16.79
N GLU A 15 -8.91 -22.39 16.54
CA GLU A 15 -8.49 -23.77 16.22
C GLU A 15 -8.62 -24.18 14.76
N ASP A 16 -8.60 -23.26 13.79
CA ASP A 16 -8.51 -23.65 12.38
C ASP A 16 -7.44 -22.86 11.60
N PRO A 17 -6.28 -23.47 11.28
CA PRO A 17 -5.28 -22.85 10.41
C PRO A 17 -5.66 -22.90 8.92
N GLY A 18 -6.86 -23.39 8.57
CA GLY A 18 -7.36 -23.47 7.19
C GLY A 18 -8.19 -22.25 6.78
N THR A 19 -7.60 -21.35 5.97
CA THR A 19 -8.29 -20.31 5.18
C THR A 19 -9.23 -19.41 5.98
N GLY A 20 -8.65 -18.50 6.78
CA GLY A 20 -9.39 -17.55 7.62
C GLY A 20 -10.25 -16.57 6.81
N LEU A 21 -11.51 -16.93 6.57
CA LEU A 21 -12.53 -15.99 6.10
C LEU A 21 -12.89 -15.06 7.26
N VAL A 22 -12.60 -13.77 7.10
CA VAL A 22 -13.00 -12.73 8.05
C VAL A 22 -14.49 -12.45 7.85
N SER A 23 -15.30 -12.69 8.88
CA SER A 23 -16.72 -12.31 8.85
C SER A 23 -16.90 -10.79 8.79
N GLU A 24 -18.01 -10.31 8.25
CA GLU A 24 -18.27 -8.86 8.14
C GLU A 24 -18.15 -8.10 9.48
N PRO A 25 -18.67 -8.60 10.62
CA PRO A 25 -18.46 -7.93 11.91
C PRO A 25 -16.98 -7.89 12.35
N GLN A 26 -16.22 -8.94 12.05
CA GLN A 26 -14.77 -8.96 12.31
C GLN A 26 -14.04 -7.98 11.41
N GLY A 27 -14.42 -7.90 10.12
CA GLY A 27 -13.85 -6.97 9.15
C GLY A 27 -14.08 -5.52 9.56
N GLN A 28 -15.30 -5.18 10.01
CA GLN A 28 -15.62 -3.85 10.55
C GLN A 28 -14.77 -3.53 11.79
N ARG A 29 -14.64 -4.47 12.74
CA ARG A 29 -13.81 -4.28 13.95
C ARG A 29 -12.33 -4.10 13.63
N LEU A 30 -11.83 -4.78 12.60
CA LEU A 30 -10.43 -4.71 12.16
C LEU A 30 -10.17 -3.57 11.17
N GLY A 31 -11.20 -2.84 10.73
CA GLY A 31 -11.07 -1.80 9.70
C GLY A 31 -10.63 -2.32 8.33
N VAL A 32 -10.90 -3.61 8.04
CA VAL A 32 -10.48 -4.26 6.79
C VAL A 32 -11.57 -4.05 5.74
N LYS A 33 -11.20 -3.54 4.57
CA LYS A 33 -12.14 -3.32 3.46
C LYS A 33 -12.55 -4.67 2.85
N ALA A 34 -13.77 -4.74 2.30
CA ALA A 34 -14.18 -5.93 1.55
C ALA A 34 -13.21 -6.18 0.37
N TYR A 35 -12.99 -7.46 0.06
CA TYR A 35 -12.13 -7.92 -1.04
C TYR A 35 -10.64 -7.53 -0.94
N THR A 36 -10.16 -7.09 0.23
CA THR A 36 -8.72 -6.91 0.44
C THR A 36 -8.08 -8.23 0.82
N ARG A 37 -7.04 -8.62 0.08
CA ARG A 37 -6.24 -9.80 0.41
C ARG A 37 -5.23 -9.56 1.53
N TRP A 38 -4.89 -8.30 1.81
CA TRP A 38 -3.78 -7.93 2.67
C TRP A 38 -4.26 -7.21 3.91
N SER A 39 -3.56 -7.42 5.02
CA SER A 39 -3.82 -6.65 6.23
C SER A 39 -3.45 -5.18 6.02
N PRO A 40 -4.20 -4.24 6.63
CA PRO A 40 -3.89 -2.81 6.55
C PRO A 40 -2.44 -2.49 7.00
N ASP A 41 -1.92 -3.24 7.96
CA ASP A 41 -0.57 -3.00 8.48
C ASP A 41 0.52 -3.49 7.51
N LEU A 42 0.29 -4.59 6.79
CA LEU A 42 1.20 -5.01 5.72
C LEU A 42 1.27 -3.96 4.62
N GLU A 43 0.13 -3.37 4.25
CA GLU A 43 0.11 -2.28 3.26
C GLU A 43 0.92 -1.08 3.73
N LYS A 44 0.77 -0.66 5.00
CA LYS A 44 1.57 0.44 5.57
C LYS A 44 3.06 0.13 5.58
N CYS A 45 3.46 -1.08 5.97
CA CYS A 45 4.88 -1.48 5.95
C CYS A 45 5.47 -1.40 4.55
N CYS A 46 4.75 -1.90 3.53
CA CYS A 46 5.17 -1.77 2.13
C CYS A 46 5.32 -0.30 1.71
N MET A 47 4.39 0.58 2.11
CA MET A 47 4.48 2.02 1.80
C MET A 47 5.67 2.69 2.49
N LEU A 48 5.92 2.37 3.76
CA LEU A 48 7.02 2.96 4.53
C LEU A 48 8.39 2.53 3.98
N LEU A 49 8.56 1.25 3.65
CA LEU A 49 9.81 0.75 3.09
C LEU A 49 10.05 1.34 1.70
N SER A 50 9.05 1.28 0.80
CA SER A 50 9.18 1.81 -0.56
C SER A 50 9.35 3.33 -0.66
N ALA A 51 9.10 4.06 0.43
CA ALA A 51 9.43 5.48 0.52
C ALA A 51 10.94 5.73 0.75
N ASN A 52 11.66 4.75 1.29
CA ASN A 52 13.08 4.88 1.66
C ASN A 52 14.03 4.23 0.64
N GLU A 53 13.54 3.33 -0.20
CA GLU A 53 14.38 2.54 -1.12
C GLU A 53 13.64 2.20 -2.43
N SER A 54 14.30 1.43 -3.31
CA SER A 54 13.66 0.98 -4.56
C SER A 54 12.63 -0.12 -4.31
N TYR A 55 11.59 -0.18 -5.14
CA TYR A 55 10.54 -1.20 -5.04
C TYR A 55 11.08 -2.64 -5.07
N GLU A 56 12.19 -2.88 -5.76
CA GLU A 56 12.86 -4.19 -5.77
C GLU A 56 13.46 -4.51 -4.41
N ARG A 57 14.13 -3.56 -3.75
CA ARG A 57 14.73 -3.79 -2.43
C ARG A 57 13.69 -3.92 -1.33
N THR A 58 12.63 -3.14 -1.40
CA THR A 58 11.50 -3.33 -0.50
C THR A 58 10.85 -4.71 -0.66
N ALA A 59 10.88 -5.29 -1.86
CA ALA A 59 10.31 -6.64 -2.03
C ALA A 59 11.12 -7.69 -1.26
N ASP A 60 12.44 -7.55 -1.27
CA ASP A 60 13.36 -8.40 -0.51
C ASP A 60 13.18 -8.17 1.01
N ASP A 61 13.13 -6.91 1.44
CA ASP A 61 12.99 -6.54 2.85
C ASP A 61 11.64 -6.99 3.44
N VAL A 62 10.54 -6.81 2.72
CA VAL A 62 9.21 -7.28 3.16
C VAL A 62 9.20 -8.80 3.31
N GLU A 63 9.83 -9.53 2.38
CA GLU A 63 9.92 -10.99 2.44
C GLU A 63 10.74 -11.45 3.66
N VAL A 64 11.88 -10.80 3.94
CA VAL A 64 12.70 -11.09 5.12
C VAL A 64 11.96 -10.79 6.43
N LEU A 65 11.26 -9.66 6.51
CA LEU A 65 10.61 -9.21 7.74
C LEU A 65 9.31 -9.97 8.06
N THR A 66 8.60 -10.42 7.02
CA THR A 66 7.23 -10.94 7.19
C THR A 66 7.04 -12.39 6.74
N GLY A 67 8.01 -12.95 6.00
CA GLY A 67 7.87 -14.23 5.32
C GLY A 67 6.91 -14.20 4.13
N VAL A 68 6.37 -13.03 3.77
CA VAL A 68 5.42 -12.85 2.66
C VAL A 68 6.08 -12.08 1.54
N ARG A 69 6.04 -12.63 0.33
CA ARG A 69 6.59 -11.98 -0.86
C ARG A 69 5.61 -10.97 -1.46
N VAL A 70 6.07 -9.72 -1.58
CA VAL A 70 5.33 -8.63 -2.24
C VAL A 70 6.19 -8.00 -3.34
N SER A 71 5.87 -8.30 -4.60
CA SER A 71 6.68 -7.86 -5.75
C SER A 71 6.78 -6.34 -5.86
N GLY A 72 7.89 -5.83 -6.40
CA GLY A 72 8.08 -4.40 -6.63
C GLY A 72 6.99 -3.76 -7.51
N SER A 73 6.50 -4.48 -8.54
CA SER A 73 5.36 -4.05 -9.35
C SER A 73 4.05 -3.92 -8.55
N THR A 74 3.88 -4.76 -7.52
CA THR A 74 2.72 -4.65 -6.64
C THR A 74 2.87 -3.47 -5.72
N GLN A 75 4.05 -3.24 -5.15
CA GLN A 75 4.34 -2.06 -4.35
C GLN A 75 4.12 -0.76 -5.10
N GLN A 76 4.62 -0.66 -6.33
CA GLN A 76 4.38 0.49 -7.20
C GLN A 76 2.87 0.75 -7.36
N ARG A 77 2.07 -0.30 -7.58
CA ARG A 77 0.61 -0.19 -7.59
C ARG A 77 0.02 0.23 -6.23
N LEU A 78 0.59 -0.20 -5.10
CA LEU A 78 0.13 0.23 -3.78
C LEU A 78 0.39 1.72 -3.55
N VAL A 79 1.52 2.24 -4.03
CA VAL A 79 1.88 3.65 -3.90
C VAL A 79 1.03 4.50 -4.82
N HIS A 80 0.93 4.13 -6.09
CA HIS A 80 0.24 4.94 -7.11
C HIS A 80 -1.28 5.02 -6.93
N ARG A 81 -1.89 4.10 -6.18
CA ARG A 81 -3.34 4.15 -5.87
C ARG A 81 -3.68 5.09 -4.71
N GLN A 82 -2.68 5.54 -3.94
CA GLN A 82 -2.93 6.47 -2.84
C GLN A 82 -3.11 7.87 -3.39
N ALA A 83 -4.13 8.57 -2.88
CA ALA A 83 -4.23 10.00 -3.07
C ALA A 83 -3.35 10.68 -2.02
N PHE A 84 -2.33 11.41 -2.46
CA PHE A 84 -1.53 12.26 -1.60
C PHE A 84 -2.02 13.69 -1.77
N GLU A 85 -2.65 14.22 -0.73
CA GLU A 85 -3.01 15.64 -0.73
C GLU A 85 -1.73 16.48 -0.71
N PRO A 86 -1.61 17.49 -1.58
CA PRO A 86 -0.47 18.39 -1.55
C PRO A 86 -0.43 19.09 -0.19
N ALA A 87 0.78 19.23 0.36
CA ALA A 87 0.95 19.93 1.62
C ALA A 87 0.45 21.38 1.49
N PRO A 88 -0.30 21.91 2.47
CA PRO A 88 -0.68 23.31 2.48
C PRO A 88 0.60 24.16 2.53
N VAL A 89 0.67 25.17 1.66
CA VAL A 89 1.79 26.10 1.59
C VAL A 89 1.30 27.45 2.09
N ASP A 90 1.77 27.85 3.27
CA ASP A 90 1.29 29.05 3.96
C ASP A 90 1.93 30.36 3.44
N CYS A 91 2.89 30.28 2.52
CA CYS A 91 3.60 31.46 2.02
C CYS A 91 4.02 31.36 0.55
N GLY A 92 4.14 32.52 -0.11
CA GLY A 92 4.72 32.61 -1.44
C GLY A 92 6.22 32.35 -1.39
N ILE A 93 6.70 31.35 -2.13
CA ILE A 93 8.12 31.02 -2.24
C ILE A 93 8.77 32.02 -3.21
N LYS A 94 9.72 32.83 -2.72
CA LYS A 94 10.49 33.77 -3.57
C LYS A 94 11.46 33.05 -4.51
N GLU A 95 12.10 32.00 -4.02
CA GLU A 95 13.07 31.18 -4.76
C GLU A 95 12.96 29.73 -4.31
N MET A 96 12.97 28.80 -5.26
CA MET A 96 12.93 27.36 -5.01
C MET A 96 14.13 26.71 -5.70
N SER A 97 14.94 25.95 -4.96
CA SER A 97 15.96 25.08 -5.52
C SER A 97 15.47 23.65 -5.44
N ILE A 98 15.48 22.95 -6.56
CA ILE A 98 15.22 21.51 -6.63
C ILE A 98 16.59 20.86 -6.67
N ASP A 99 16.99 20.21 -5.58
CA ASP A 99 18.18 19.35 -5.58
C ASP A 99 17.83 18.05 -6.31
N GLY A 100 17.79 18.17 -7.64
CA GLY A 100 17.49 17.09 -8.55
C GLY A 100 18.71 16.23 -8.70
N GLY A 101 18.83 15.20 -7.86
CA GLY A 101 19.54 13.98 -8.28
C GLY A 101 19.14 13.65 -9.73
N ASN A 102 20.03 13.01 -10.49
CA ASN A 102 19.85 12.85 -11.93
C ASN A 102 18.62 11.94 -12.25
N VAL A 103 17.45 12.55 -12.43
CA VAL A 103 16.18 11.84 -12.70
C VAL A 103 15.94 11.82 -14.20
N HIS A 104 16.13 10.65 -14.81
CA HIS A 104 15.81 10.44 -16.23
C HIS A 104 14.32 10.09 -16.39
N LEU A 105 13.50 11.08 -16.70
CA LEU A 105 12.09 10.86 -17.02
C LEU A 105 11.95 10.38 -18.47
N ARG A 106 11.27 9.24 -18.67
CA ARG A 106 10.85 8.84 -20.01
C ARG A 106 9.54 9.55 -20.34
N PRO A 107 9.50 10.40 -21.37
CA PRO A 107 8.26 11.06 -21.77
C PRO A 107 7.23 10.00 -22.18
N GLN A 108 5.98 10.21 -21.75
CA GLN A 108 4.87 9.36 -22.16
C GLN A 108 4.76 9.41 -23.69
N ARG A 109 4.80 8.25 -24.33
CA ARG A 109 4.62 8.16 -25.78
C ARG A 109 3.17 8.53 -26.08
N ASP A 110 2.97 9.67 -26.73
CA ASP A 110 1.65 10.11 -27.14
C ASP A 110 1.10 9.12 -28.18
N SER A 111 0.07 8.36 -27.80
CA SER A 111 -0.57 7.35 -28.66
C SER A 111 -1.35 7.98 -29.81
N ARG A 112 -1.46 9.33 -29.87
CA ARG A 112 -2.06 10.07 -31.00
C ARG A 112 -1.07 10.40 -32.11
N ALA A 113 0.23 10.26 -31.91
CA ALA A 113 1.25 10.68 -32.89
C ALA A 113 1.63 9.60 -33.93
N SER A 114 1.10 8.37 -33.84
CA SER A 114 1.46 7.25 -34.73
C SER A 114 0.60 7.11 -36.00
N GLY A 115 -0.10 8.17 -36.42
CA GLY A 115 -1.09 8.13 -37.52
C GLY A 115 -0.74 8.89 -38.80
N ALA A 116 0.47 9.44 -38.97
CA ALA A 116 0.84 10.19 -40.17
C ALA A 116 1.89 9.44 -41.01
N THR A 117 1.47 8.35 -41.68
CA THR A 117 2.22 7.78 -42.79
C THR A 117 1.76 8.45 -44.08
N THR A 118 2.55 9.43 -44.53
CA THR A 118 2.48 9.99 -45.89
C THR A 118 2.78 8.87 -46.89
N ARG A 119 1.80 8.50 -47.72
CA ARG A 119 2.02 7.80 -48.98
C ARG A 119 2.42 8.85 -50.03
N GLN A 120 3.57 8.65 -50.66
CA GLN A 120 3.82 9.07 -52.04
C GLN A 120 3.78 7.83 -52.92
#